data_AF-J3JJ26-F1
#
_entry.id   AF-J3JJ26-F1
#
_cell.length_a   1.000
_cell.length_b   1.000
_cell.length_c   1.000
_cell.angle_alpha   90.00
_cell.angle_beta   90.00
_cell.angle_gamma   90.00
#
_symmetry.space_group_name_H-M   'P 1'
#
loop_
_entity.id
_entity.type
_entity.pdbx_description
1 polymer ?
#
loop_
_entity_poly.entity_id
_entity_poly.type
_entity_poly.pdbx_seq_one_letter_code
_entity_poly.pdbx_strand_id
1 'polypeptide(L)'
;ELLQQEFGESVQVRIAMRYGQPALRHVMDELMEAGCRRIALLPLYPQYAASSAGTVVDEAARFILASRNQPELRTVRSFETAPAYIEALATALEKHWRVHGRPDPAAGERLLLSFHSIPQAMHDAGDPYRAECERTVELLSQRLNLPDGLAQLTFQSVFGPAAWIGPATIDAVGELGRAGCPRLDVICPGFVSDCLETLEEINQLNRETFTTAGGGTFHYIPWGNDSDGAIATLAEQARNVLAGWI
;
A
#
# COMPACT_ATOMS: atom_id res chain seq x y z
N GLU A 1 9.29 -15.28 4.64
CA GLU A 1 10.23 -15.92 5.60
C GLU A 1 10.30 -15.17 6.92
N LEU A 2 10.59 -13.86 6.93
CA LEU A 2 10.61 -13.05 8.16
C LEU A 2 9.33 -13.18 8.99
N LEU A 3 8.16 -13.08 8.36
CA LEU A 3 6.89 -13.30 9.05
C LEU A 3 6.73 -14.75 9.58
N GLN A 4 7.30 -15.76 8.93
CA GLN A 4 7.27 -17.14 9.44
C GLN A 4 8.11 -17.27 10.71
N GLN A 5 9.23 -16.54 10.81
CA GLN A 5 10.08 -16.54 12.00
C GLN A 5 9.36 -15.94 13.21
N GLU A 6 8.57 -14.88 13.01
CA GLU A 6 7.75 -14.24 14.07
C GLU A 6 6.76 -15.21 14.75
N PHE A 7 6.22 -16.18 14.01
CA PHE A 7 5.21 -17.13 14.52
C PHE A 7 5.75 -18.54 14.79
N GLY A 8 7.02 -18.81 14.48
CA GLY A 8 7.64 -20.11 14.67
C GLY A 8 6.83 -21.25 14.02
N GLU A 9 6.72 -22.39 14.71
CA GLU A 9 5.99 -23.56 14.19
C GLU A 9 4.47 -23.49 14.44
N SER A 10 3.99 -22.49 15.20
CA SER A 10 2.58 -22.39 15.57
C SER A 10 1.65 -22.00 14.41
N VAL A 11 2.21 -21.38 13.36
CA VAL A 11 1.50 -20.91 12.18
C VAL A 11 2.27 -21.30 10.93
N GLN A 12 1.58 -21.76 9.88
CA GLN A 12 2.18 -21.93 8.56
C GLN A 12 1.90 -20.70 7.70
N VAL A 13 2.94 -19.95 7.37
CA VAL A 13 2.86 -18.78 6.50
C VAL A 13 3.13 -19.19 5.06
N ARG A 14 2.27 -18.77 4.13
CA ARG A 14 2.42 -18.98 2.69
C ARG A 14 2.09 -17.70 1.93
N ILE A 15 2.83 -17.45 0.86
CA ILE A 15 2.52 -16.38 -0.10
C ILE A 15 1.54 -16.95 -1.11
N ALA A 16 0.57 -16.13 -1.54
CA ALA A 16 -0.42 -16.48 -2.54
C ALA A 16 -0.64 -15.30 -3.48
N MET A 17 -0.69 -15.59 -4.77
CA MET A 17 -0.99 -14.64 -5.81
C MET A 17 -2.46 -14.72 -6.20
N ARG A 18 -3.13 -13.56 -6.26
CA ARG A 18 -4.45 -13.48 -6.90
C ARG A 18 -4.34 -13.76 -8.40
N TYR A 19 -3.32 -13.17 -9.03
CA TYR A 19 -2.96 -13.33 -10.43
C TYR A 19 -1.47 -13.68 -10.47
N GLY A 20 -1.13 -14.87 -10.98
CA GLY A 20 0.24 -15.38 -11.00
C GLY A 20 0.42 -16.65 -10.17
N GLN A 21 1.67 -16.99 -9.88
CA GLN A 21 2.04 -18.19 -9.11
C GLN A 21 2.85 -17.81 -7.86
N PRO A 22 2.66 -18.51 -6.73
CA PRO A 22 1.70 -19.61 -6.54
C PRO A 22 0.26 -19.08 -6.41
N ALA A 23 -0.70 -19.64 -7.15
CA ALA A 23 -2.08 -19.16 -7.17
C ALA A 23 -2.79 -19.41 -5.81
N LEU A 24 -3.64 -18.47 -5.37
CA LEU A 24 -4.33 -18.56 -4.07
C LEU A 24 -5.06 -19.88 -3.84
N ARG A 25 -5.81 -20.37 -4.84
CA ARG A 25 -6.52 -21.66 -4.74
C ARG A 25 -5.56 -22.82 -4.46
N HIS A 26 -4.42 -22.85 -5.15
CA HIS A 26 -3.41 -23.90 -4.98
C HIS A 26 -2.81 -23.85 -3.57
N VAL A 27 -2.47 -22.67 -3.08
CA VAL A 27 -1.94 -22.48 -1.72
C VAL A 27 -2.96 -22.91 -0.65
N MET A 28 -4.26 -22.62 -0.86
CA MET A 28 -5.31 -23.08 0.06
C MET A 28 -5.49 -24.60 0.04
N ASP A 29 -5.40 -25.24 -1.14
CA ASP A 29 -5.39 -26.70 -1.27
C ASP A 29 -4.21 -27.30 -0.47
N GLU A 30 -2.98 -26.78 -0.66
CA GLU A 30 -1.79 -27.24 0.06
C GLU A 30 -1.91 -27.11 1.59
N LEU A 31 -2.42 -25.98 2.09
CA LEU A 31 -2.65 -25.79 3.52
C LEU A 31 -3.67 -26.81 4.06
N MET A 32 -4.74 -27.07 3.32
CA MET A 32 -5.76 -28.05 3.72
C MET A 32 -5.23 -29.49 3.72
N GLU A 33 -4.36 -29.84 2.76
CA GLU A 33 -3.66 -31.13 2.69
C GLU A 33 -2.65 -31.30 3.83
N ALA A 34 -1.99 -30.21 4.23
CA ALA A 34 -1.11 -30.16 5.41
C ALA A 34 -1.86 -30.22 6.75
N GLY A 35 -3.19 -30.38 6.73
CA GLY A 35 -4.03 -30.51 7.93
C GLY A 35 -4.47 -29.19 8.55
N CYS A 36 -4.18 -28.04 7.93
CA CYS A 36 -4.71 -26.77 8.40
C CYS A 36 -6.24 -26.75 8.23
N ARG A 37 -6.94 -26.31 9.27
CA ARG A 37 -8.41 -26.13 9.28
C ARG A 37 -8.83 -24.72 9.66
N ARG A 38 -7.86 -23.86 10.00
CA ARG A 38 -8.03 -22.45 10.31
C ARG A 38 -7.09 -21.70 9.39
N ILE A 39 -7.63 -20.88 8.51
CA ILE A 39 -6.88 -20.12 7.51
C ILE A 39 -7.16 -18.64 7.73
N ALA A 40 -6.10 -17.88 7.97
CA ALA A 40 -6.15 -16.42 7.98
C ALA A 40 -5.60 -15.91 6.65
N LEU A 41 -6.40 -15.08 5.97
CA LEU A 41 -6.03 -14.43 4.72
C LEU A 41 -5.71 -12.97 4.99
N LEU A 42 -4.46 -12.59 4.71
CA LEU A 42 -3.96 -11.23 4.85
C LEU A 42 -3.63 -10.69 3.46
N PRO A 43 -4.56 -9.97 2.79
CA PRO A 43 -4.24 -9.23 1.57
C PRO A 43 -3.13 -8.20 1.87
N LEU A 44 -2.15 -8.07 0.98
CA LEU A 44 -1.03 -7.13 1.14
C LEU A 44 -1.37 -5.70 0.66
N TYR A 45 -2.64 -5.30 0.83
CA TYR A 45 -3.15 -3.99 0.47
C TYR A 45 -3.61 -3.28 1.75
N PRO A 46 -2.94 -2.20 2.18
CA PRO A 46 -3.36 -1.49 3.39
C PRO A 46 -4.76 -0.87 3.24
N GLN A 47 -5.05 -0.27 2.08
CA GLN A 47 -6.37 0.26 1.75
C GLN A 47 -7.18 -0.76 0.94
N TYR A 48 -8.44 -0.95 1.30
CA TYR A 48 -9.38 -1.79 0.59
C TYR A 48 -9.78 -1.14 -0.74
N ALA A 49 -9.70 -1.90 -1.82
CA ALA A 49 -10.49 -1.67 -3.02
C ALA A 49 -11.15 -2.99 -3.45
N ALA A 50 -12.32 -2.91 -4.07
CA ALA A 50 -13.01 -4.07 -4.63
C ALA A 50 -12.16 -4.74 -5.72
N SER A 51 -11.37 -3.96 -6.46
CA SER A 51 -10.45 -4.42 -7.50
C SER A 51 -9.15 -5.06 -6.99
N SER A 52 -8.84 -4.96 -5.70
CA SER A 52 -7.64 -5.53 -5.07
C SER A 52 -8.01 -6.54 -3.99
N ALA A 53 -8.06 -6.13 -2.72
CA ALA A 53 -8.40 -6.96 -1.57
C ALA A 53 -9.73 -7.69 -1.75
N GLY A 54 -10.73 -7.03 -2.35
CA GLY A 54 -12.03 -7.64 -2.68
C GLY A 54 -11.88 -8.90 -3.54
N THR A 55 -11.10 -8.83 -4.62
CA THR A 55 -10.91 -9.97 -5.52
C THR A 55 -10.18 -11.15 -4.87
N VAL A 56 -9.33 -10.91 -3.86
CA VAL A 56 -8.67 -11.95 -3.07
C VAL A 56 -9.71 -12.68 -2.23
N VAL A 57 -10.60 -11.94 -1.57
CA VAL A 57 -11.71 -12.50 -0.78
C VAL A 57 -12.69 -13.27 -1.66
N ASP A 58 -13.02 -12.75 -2.85
CA ASP A 58 -13.86 -13.46 -3.82
C ASP A 58 -13.30 -14.83 -4.20
N GLU A 59 -11.98 -14.90 -4.43
CA GLU A 59 -11.31 -16.14 -4.81
C GLU A 59 -11.27 -17.14 -3.63
N ALA A 60 -11.03 -16.66 -2.42
CA ALA A 60 -11.16 -17.48 -1.21
C ALA A 60 -12.61 -17.97 -1.02
N ALA A 61 -13.62 -17.14 -1.28
CA ALA A 61 -15.01 -17.55 -1.21
C ALA A 61 -15.36 -18.62 -2.25
N ARG A 62 -14.84 -18.52 -3.49
CA ARG A 62 -14.98 -19.57 -4.51
C ARG A 62 -14.38 -20.90 -4.04
N PHE A 63 -13.23 -20.86 -3.38
CA PHE A 63 -12.63 -22.04 -2.75
C PHE A 63 -13.57 -22.67 -1.72
N ILE A 64 -14.11 -21.86 -0.80
CA ILE A 64 -15.06 -22.31 0.24
C ILE A 64 -16.30 -22.95 -0.39
N LEU A 65 -16.90 -22.32 -1.41
CA LEU A 65 -18.09 -22.84 -2.11
C LEU A 65 -17.83 -24.19 -2.79
N ALA A 66 -16.60 -24.44 -3.25
CA ALA A 66 -16.21 -25.70 -3.87
C ALA A 66 -15.85 -26.80 -2.84
N SER A 67 -15.58 -26.45 -1.58
CA SER A 67 -15.13 -27.40 -0.57
C SER A 67 -16.29 -28.06 0.18
N ARG A 68 -16.25 -29.39 0.31
CA ARG A 68 -17.17 -30.16 1.17
C ARG A 68 -16.77 -30.14 2.65
N ASN A 69 -15.49 -29.94 2.93
CA ASN A 69 -14.94 -29.85 4.27
C ASN A 69 -14.24 -28.49 4.40
N GLN A 70 -15.03 -27.46 4.70
CA GLN A 70 -14.57 -26.07 4.70
C GLN A 70 -13.65 -25.79 5.90
N PRO A 71 -12.58 -25.00 5.74
CA PRO A 71 -11.85 -24.44 6.87
C PRO A 71 -12.64 -23.30 7.55
N GLU A 72 -12.31 -23.01 8.80
CA GLU A 72 -12.57 -21.69 9.37
C GLU A 72 -11.71 -20.66 8.62
N LEU A 73 -12.34 -19.63 8.06
CA LEU A 73 -11.67 -18.58 7.30
C LEU A 73 -11.84 -17.23 8.00
N ARG A 74 -10.75 -16.50 8.17
CA ARG A 74 -10.75 -15.09 8.57
C ARG A 74 -9.98 -14.27 7.55
N THR A 75 -10.44 -13.07 7.29
CA THR A 75 -9.81 -12.16 6.33
C THR A 75 -9.53 -10.82 7.01
N VAL A 76 -8.44 -10.17 6.64
CA VAL A 76 -8.23 -8.75 6.92
C VAL A 76 -8.81 -7.94 5.78
N ARG A 77 -9.75 -7.03 6.07
CA ARG A 77 -10.39 -6.19 5.06
C ARG A 77 -9.44 -5.11 4.55
N SER A 78 -8.88 -4.35 5.48
CA SER A 78 -7.93 -3.26 5.31
C SER A 78 -7.24 -2.99 6.65
N PHE A 79 -6.13 -2.28 6.61
CA PHE A 79 -5.32 -1.90 7.76
C PHE A 79 -4.68 -0.52 7.55
N GLU A 80 -5.37 0.36 6.83
CA GLU A 80 -4.98 1.72 6.46
C GLU A 80 -4.75 2.62 7.69
N THR A 81 -5.38 2.29 8.81
CA THR A 81 -5.26 3.00 10.09
C THR A 81 -4.43 2.26 11.13
N ALA A 82 -3.83 1.13 10.77
CA ALA A 82 -3.09 0.31 11.71
C ALA A 82 -1.87 1.07 12.30
N PRO A 83 -1.67 1.06 13.64
CA PRO A 83 -0.57 1.80 14.25
C PRO A 83 0.80 1.41 13.71
N ALA A 84 1.08 0.11 13.54
CA ALA A 84 2.37 -0.34 12.99
C ALA A 84 2.58 0.11 11.53
N TYR A 85 1.51 0.18 10.74
CA TYR A 85 1.55 0.66 9.36
C TYR A 85 1.88 2.15 9.28
N ILE A 86 1.17 2.98 10.03
CA ILE A 86 1.44 4.43 10.07
C ILE A 86 2.85 4.70 10.60
N GLU A 87 3.30 3.96 11.60
CA GLU A 87 4.66 4.08 12.14
C GLU A 87 5.73 3.66 11.13
N ALA A 88 5.48 2.62 10.32
CA ALA A 88 6.40 2.18 9.27
C ALA A 88 6.61 3.28 8.20
N LEU A 89 5.51 3.90 7.74
CA LEU A 89 5.56 5.03 6.81
C LEU A 89 6.30 6.23 7.41
N ALA A 90 5.98 6.58 8.66
CA ALA A 90 6.60 7.70 9.36
C ALA A 90 8.10 7.49 9.54
N THR A 91 8.50 6.28 9.97
CA THR A 91 9.91 5.91 10.17
C THR A 91 10.70 5.98 8.86
N ALA A 92 10.13 5.56 7.74
CA ALA A 92 10.77 5.65 6.43
C ALA A 92 11.07 7.11 6.04
N LEU A 93 10.08 7.99 6.22
CA LEU A 93 10.22 9.43 5.98
C LEU A 93 11.23 10.08 6.93
N GLU A 94 11.14 9.81 8.24
CA GLU A 94 12.07 10.35 9.25
C GLU A 94 13.51 9.89 9.00
N LYS A 95 13.72 8.62 8.62
CA LYS A 95 15.04 8.09 8.26
C LYS A 95 15.64 8.84 7.06
N HIS A 96 14.83 9.10 6.03
CA HIS A 96 15.22 9.91 4.88
C HIS A 96 15.55 11.35 5.27
N TRP A 97 14.66 12.00 6.03
CA TRP A 97 14.83 13.40 6.44
C TRP A 97 15.98 13.64 7.42
N ARG A 98 16.39 12.63 8.17
CA ARG A 98 17.61 12.72 8.99
C ARG A 98 18.87 12.90 8.14
N VAL A 99 18.88 12.39 6.91
CA VAL A 99 20.02 12.49 5.97
C VAL A 99 19.88 13.71 5.06
N HIS A 100 18.67 13.95 4.54
CA HIS A 100 18.42 14.95 3.50
C HIS A 100 17.80 16.26 4.02
N GLY A 101 17.53 16.36 5.33
CA GLY A 101 16.67 17.40 5.88
C GLY A 101 15.19 17.12 5.60
N ARG A 102 14.32 17.75 6.38
CA ARG A 102 12.87 17.71 6.23
C ARG A 102 12.43 18.78 5.21
N PRO A 103 11.44 18.50 4.33
CA PRO A 103 11.02 19.46 3.33
C PRO A 103 10.40 20.71 3.97
N ASP A 104 10.78 21.89 3.45
CA ASP A 104 10.28 23.20 3.86
C ASP A 104 9.16 23.69 2.94
N PRO A 105 7.89 23.70 3.40
CA PRO A 105 6.79 24.17 2.57
C PRO A 105 6.89 25.66 2.22
N ALA A 106 7.57 26.48 3.06
CA ALA A 106 7.77 27.91 2.82
C ALA A 106 8.77 28.17 1.69
N ALA A 107 9.73 27.26 1.49
CA ALA A 107 10.61 27.25 0.34
C ALA A 107 9.95 26.65 -0.92
N GLY A 108 8.70 26.20 -0.83
CA GLY A 108 7.99 25.56 -1.94
C GLY A 108 8.23 24.06 -2.06
N GLU A 109 8.91 23.42 -1.11
CA GLU A 109 9.15 21.97 -1.11
C GLU A 109 7.89 21.20 -0.73
N ARG A 110 7.74 19.97 -1.24
CA ARG A 110 6.51 19.18 -1.08
C ARG A 110 6.79 17.71 -0.77
N LEU A 111 5.82 17.08 -0.11
CA LEU A 111 5.71 15.63 0.06
C LEU A 111 4.47 15.13 -0.70
N LEU A 112 4.66 14.18 -1.61
CA LEU A 112 3.60 13.53 -2.36
C LEU A 112 3.35 12.12 -1.83
N LEU A 113 2.09 11.82 -1.53
CA LEU A 113 1.62 10.49 -1.18
C LEU A 113 0.83 9.94 -2.37
N SER A 114 1.48 9.04 -3.12
CA SER A 114 0.93 8.50 -4.36
C SER A 114 0.32 7.12 -4.13
N PHE A 115 -0.94 6.95 -4.50
CA PHE A 115 -1.68 5.68 -4.42
C PHE A 115 -2.10 5.24 -5.82
N HIS A 116 -2.34 3.96 -6.08
CA HIS A 116 -2.87 3.56 -7.39
C HIS A 116 -4.31 4.07 -7.55
N SER A 117 -4.65 4.67 -8.69
CA SER A 117 -6.01 5.15 -8.92
C SER A 117 -7.01 3.99 -9.11
N ILE A 118 -8.30 4.27 -8.94
CA ILE A 118 -9.39 3.38 -9.36
C ILE A 118 -10.31 4.14 -10.32
N PRO A 119 -11.02 3.43 -11.22
CA PRO A 119 -12.02 4.06 -12.07
C PRO A 119 -13.04 4.85 -11.24
N GLN A 120 -13.41 6.04 -11.68
CA GLN A 120 -14.37 6.91 -11.00
C GLN A 120 -15.71 6.17 -10.77
N ALA A 121 -16.14 5.36 -11.73
CA ALA A 121 -17.35 4.56 -11.61
C ALA A 121 -17.33 3.56 -10.44
N MET A 122 -16.16 3.04 -10.04
CA MET A 122 -16.05 2.17 -8.85
C MET A 122 -16.23 2.98 -7.57
N HIS A 123 -15.62 4.16 -7.50
CA HIS A 123 -15.83 5.08 -6.38
C HIS A 123 -17.30 5.50 -6.26
N ASP A 124 -17.92 5.89 -7.37
CA ASP A 124 -19.34 6.26 -7.41
C ASP A 124 -20.27 5.11 -7.03
N ALA A 125 -19.85 3.86 -7.28
CA ALA A 125 -20.54 2.64 -6.86
C ALA A 125 -20.33 2.30 -5.37
N GLY A 126 -19.58 3.09 -4.62
CA GLY A 126 -19.39 2.95 -3.18
C GLY A 126 -18.08 2.29 -2.75
N ASP A 127 -17.08 2.18 -3.63
CA ASP A 127 -15.75 1.71 -3.24
C ASP A 127 -15.09 2.69 -2.24
N PRO A 128 -14.71 2.23 -1.03
CA PRO A 128 -14.21 3.10 0.03
C PRO A 128 -12.75 3.51 -0.16
N TYR A 129 -12.05 3.01 -1.18
CA TYR A 129 -10.61 3.17 -1.37
C TYR A 129 -10.10 4.59 -1.18
N ARG A 130 -10.76 5.57 -1.81
CA ARG A 130 -10.39 7.00 -1.68
C ARG A 130 -10.38 7.45 -0.22
N ALA A 131 -11.43 7.14 0.53
CA ALA A 131 -11.57 7.56 1.92
C ALA A 131 -10.49 6.89 2.81
N GLU A 132 -10.14 5.64 2.52
CA GLU A 132 -9.07 4.91 3.23
C GLU A 132 -7.67 5.48 2.90
N CYS A 133 -7.42 5.91 1.65
CA CYS A 133 -6.22 6.64 1.28
C CYS A 133 -6.13 8.00 2.00
N GLU A 134 -7.22 8.78 1.98
CA GLU A 134 -7.32 10.07 2.67
C GLU A 134 -7.05 9.91 4.17
N ARG A 135 -7.62 8.87 4.79
CA ARG A 135 -7.40 8.56 6.21
C ARG A 135 -5.95 8.21 6.52
N THR A 136 -5.28 7.47 5.63
CA THR A 136 -3.85 7.16 5.76
C THR A 136 -3.01 8.44 5.76
N VAL A 137 -3.27 9.34 4.81
CA VAL A 137 -2.58 10.63 4.70
C VAL A 137 -2.82 11.49 5.94
N GLU A 138 -4.05 11.52 6.44
CA GLU A 138 -4.40 12.27 7.65
C GLU A 138 -3.61 11.78 8.87
N LEU A 139 -3.64 10.47 9.14
CA LEU A 139 -2.96 9.87 10.29
C LEU A 139 -1.44 10.00 10.21
N LEU A 140 -0.86 9.82 9.02
CA LEU A 140 0.57 10.01 8.82
C LEU A 140 0.96 11.48 9.03
N SER A 141 0.16 12.41 8.52
CA SER A 141 0.38 13.84 8.68
C SER A 141 0.35 14.25 10.16
N GLN A 142 -0.61 13.70 10.92
CA GLN A 142 -0.69 13.86 12.38
C GLN A 142 0.54 13.27 13.07
N ARG A 143 0.93 12.02 12.75
CA ARG A 143 2.09 11.35 13.36
C ARG A 143 3.40 12.10 13.13
N LEU A 144 3.57 12.75 11.99
CA LEU A 144 4.77 13.49 11.64
C LEU A 144 4.69 14.99 11.99
N ASN A 145 3.57 15.46 12.53
CA ASN A 145 3.26 16.87 12.72
C ASN A 145 3.55 17.69 11.46
N LEU A 146 3.02 17.25 10.31
CA LEU A 146 3.24 17.95 9.04
C LEU A 146 2.49 19.29 9.04
N PRO A 147 3.13 20.39 8.62
CA PRO A 147 2.42 21.65 8.39
C PRO A 147 1.42 21.52 7.23
N ASP A 148 0.34 22.30 7.30
CA ASP A 148 -0.68 22.35 6.26
C ASP A 148 -0.07 22.67 4.88
N GLY A 149 -0.54 21.95 3.86
CA GLY A 149 -0.10 22.14 2.48
C GLY A 149 1.27 21.53 2.13
N LEU A 150 1.98 20.90 3.08
CA LEU A 150 3.21 20.17 2.77
C LEU A 150 2.92 18.82 2.08
N ALA A 151 1.98 18.05 2.64
CA ALA A 151 1.59 16.74 2.13
C ALA A 151 0.45 16.87 1.11
N GLN A 152 0.59 16.20 -0.02
CA GLN A 152 -0.41 16.14 -1.07
C GLN A 152 -0.73 14.69 -1.42
N LEU A 153 -2.02 14.35 -1.45
CA LEU A 153 -2.52 13.06 -1.92
C LEU A 153 -2.69 13.09 -3.44
N THR A 154 -2.15 12.08 -4.14
CA THR A 154 -2.36 11.87 -5.58
C THR A 154 -2.61 10.41 -5.90
N PHE A 155 -3.12 10.18 -7.12
CA PHE A 155 -3.42 8.86 -7.63
C PHE A 155 -2.68 8.60 -8.95
N GLN A 156 -1.85 7.54 -9.00
CA GLN A 156 -1.04 7.12 -10.14
C GLN A 156 -1.73 6.06 -10.99
N SER A 157 -1.10 5.66 -12.10
CA SER A 157 -1.51 4.53 -12.93
C SER A 157 -2.94 4.68 -13.49
N VAL A 158 -3.22 5.84 -14.09
CA VAL A 158 -4.46 6.12 -14.82
C VAL A 158 -4.35 5.55 -16.24
N PHE A 159 -5.27 4.66 -16.61
CA PHE A 159 -5.22 3.95 -17.90
C PHE A 159 -6.45 4.16 -18.77
N GLY A 160 -6.21 4.33 -20.07
CA GLY A 160 -7.27 4.42 -21.07
C GLY A 160 -8.13 5.69 -20.93
N PRO A 161 -9.23 5.77 -21.69
CA PRO A 161 -10.05 6.99 -21.79
C PRO A 161 -11.09 7.13 -20.67
N ALA A 162 -11.22 6.14 -19.78
CA ALA A 162 -12.18 6.18 -18.68
C ALA A 162 -11.81 7.27 -17.67
N ALA A 163 -12.78 7.76 -16.90
CA ALA A 163 -12.51 8.66 -15.79
C ALA A 163 -11.95 7.86 -14.59
N TRP A 164 -10.95 8.42 -13.93
CA TRP A 164 -10.28 7.84 -12.76
C TRP A 164 -10.27 8.85 -11.61
N ILE A 165 -10.16 8.35 -10.38
CA ILE A 165 -10.07 9.22 -9.22
C ILE A 165 -8.76 10.02 -9.26
N GLY A 166 -8.86 11.33 -9.04
CA GLY A 166 -7.72 12.25 -9.07
C GLY A 166 -7.41 12.93 -7.71
N PRO A 167 -6.42 13.82 -7.68
CA PRO A 167 -5.62 14.28 -8.81
C PRO A 167 -4.63 13.22 -9.31
N ALA A 168 -4.33 13.21 -10.61
CA ALA A 168 -3.38 12.27 -11.20
C ALA A 168 -1.94 12.63 -10.78
N THR A 169 -1.16 11.64 -10.35
CA THR A 169 0.22 11.86 -9.86
C THR A 169 1.09 12.53 -10.93
N ILE A 170 1.03 12.06 -12.17
CA ILE A 170 1.85 12.61 -13.27
C ILE A 170 1.56 14.09 -13.54
N ASP A 171 0.29 14.50 -13.46
CA ASP A 171 -0.13 15.89 -13.67
C ASP A 171 0.34 16.78 -12.51
N ALA A 172 0.11 16.34 -11.27
CA ALA A 172 0.55 17.06 -10.07
C ALA A 172 2.08 17.24 -10.03
N VAL A 173 2.83 16.20 -10.41
CA VAL A 173 4.28 16.24 -10.49
C VAL A 173 4.75 17.23 -11.57
N GLY A 174 4.12 17.22 -12.75
CA GLY A 174 4.43 18.17 -13.82
C GLY A 174 4.08 19.62 -13.45
N GLU A 175 2.99 19.84 -12.71
CA GLU A 175 2.61 21.15 -12.18
C GLU A 175 3.63 21.68 -11.17
N LEU A 176 4.04 20.84 -10.21
CA LEU A 176 5.08 21.19 -9.24
C LEU A 176 6.42 21.50 -9.91
N GLY A 177 6.78 20.73 -10.94
CA GLY A 177 7.97 20.99 -11.75
C GLY A 177 7.91 22.35 -12.44
N ARG A 178 6.81 22.66 -13.14
CA ARG A 178 6.59 23.96 -13.81
C ARG A 178 6.56 25.14 -12.83
N ALA A 179 6.11 24.91 -11.60
CA ALA A 179 6.11 25.90 -10.54
C ALA A 179 7.51 26.15 -9.94
N GLY A 180 8.54 25.43 -10.39
CA GLY A 180 9.92 25.55 -9.88
C GLY A 180 10.08 25.00 -8.47
N CYS A 181 9.28 23.99 -8.10
CA CYS A 181 9.39 23.32 -6.80
C CYS A 181 10.83 22.83 -6.58
N PRO A 182 11.57 23.32 -5.55
CA PRO A 182 12.98 23.01 -5.40
C PRO A 182 13.22 21.58 -4.92
N ARG A 183 12.24 20.95 -4.27
CA ARG A 183 12.31 19.56 -3.81
C ARG A 183 10.94 18.89 -3.74
N LEU A 184 10.87 17.67 -4.25
CA LEU A 184 9.72 16.79 -4.16
C LEU A 184 10.13 15.43 -3.56
N ASP A 185 9.63 15.13 -2.36
CA ASP A 185 9.72 13.80 -1.77
C ASP A 185 8.43 13.02 -2.12
N VAL A 186 8.54 11.76 -2.53
CA VAL A 186 7.41 10.91 -2.93
C VAL A 186 7.46 9.57 -2.19
N ILE A 187 6.34 9.18 -1.59
CA ILE A 187 6.14 7.87 -0.96
C ILE A 187 4.89 7.21 -1.57
N CYS A 188 4.89 5.88 -1.66
CA CYS A 188 3.78 5.08 -2.20
C CYS A 188 3.16 4.19 -1.10
N PRO A 189 2.21 4.68 -0.29
CA PRO A 189 1.75 3.95 0.89
C PRO A 189 0.90 2.72 0.56
N GLY A 190 0.30 2.67 -0.63
CA GLY A 190 -0.57 1.57 -1.06
C GLY A 190 0.16 0.29 -1.49
N PHE A 191 1.50 0.31 -1.55
CA PHE A 191 2.31 -0.83 -1.98
C PHE A 191 3.28 -1.24 -0.87
N VAL A 192 3.06 -2.45 -0.32
CA VAL A 192 3.94 -3.05 0.70
C VAL A 192 5.24 -3.59 0.09
N SER A 193 5.28 -3.81 -1.23
CA SER A 193 6.49 -4.24 -1.95
C SER A 193 6.67 -3.39 -3.19
N ASP A 194 7.92 -3.15 -3.58
CA ASP A 194 8.21 -2.44 -4.82
C ASP A 194 7.74 -3.24 -6.05
N CYS A 195 7.26 -2.51 -7.03
CA CYS A 195 6.68 -3.04 -8.26
C CYS A 195 6.94 -2.08 -9.43
N LEU A 196 6.35 -2.37 -10.59
CA LEU A 196 6.50 -1.52 -11.78
C LEU A 196 6.04 -0.09 -11.51
N GLU A 197 4.93 0.05 -10.80
CA GLU A 197 4.30 1.32 -10.49
C GLU A 197 5.16 2.18 -9.55
N THR A 198 5.96 1.57 -8.66
CA THR A 198 6.86 2.34 -7.79
C THR A 198 8.20 2.63 -8.45
N LEU A 199 8.83 1.65 -9.09
CA LEU A 199 10.19 1.78 -9.60
C LEU A 199 10.26 2.44 -10.98
N GLU A 200 9.37 2.10 -11.89
CA GLU A 200 9.37 2.64 -13.25
C GLU A 200 8.48 3.88 -13.34
N GLU A 201 7.23 3.79 -12.89
CA GLU A 201 6.30 4.94 -13.01
C GLU A 201 6.70 6.07 -12.06
N ILE A 202 6.86 5.82 -10.76
CA ILE A 202 7.18 6.90 -9.82
C ILE A 202 8.65 7.30 -9.87
N ASN A 203 9.56 6.34 -9.69
CA ASN A 203 10.96 6.67 -9.51
C ASN A 203 11.69 7.04 -10.83
N GLN A 204 11.17 6.66 -12.00
CA GLN A 204 11.74 7.06 -13.29
C GLN A 204 10.85 8.07 -14.03
N LEU A 205 9.64 7.70 -14.45
CA LEU A 205 8.81 8.55 -15.32
C LEU A 205 8.37 9.86 -14.62
N ASN A 206 7.86 9.79 -13.40
CA ASN A 206 7.45 10.99 -12.65
C ASN A 206 8.66 11.84 -12.26
N ARG A 207 9.78 11.20 -11.88
CA ARG A 207 11.05 11.91 -11.65
C ARG A 207 11.48 12.71 -12.87
N GLU A 208 11.53 12.09 -14.05
CA GLU A 208 11.91 12.74 -15.30
C GLU A 208 10.95 13.88 -15.64
N THR A 209 9.64 13.66 -15.46
CA THR A 209 8.61 14.68 -15.68
C THR A 209 8.81 15.89 -14.78
N PHE A 210 9.09 15.67 -13.48
CA PHE A 210 9.36 16.73 -12.52
C PHE A 210 10.57 17.57 -12.91
N THR A 211 11.70 16.90 -13.16
CA THR A 211 12.98 17.57 -13.43
C THR A 211 12.98 18.28 -14.78
N THR A 212 12.36 17.67 -15.80
CA THR A 212 12.28 18.27 -17.15
C THR A 212 11.35 19.48 -17.17
N ALA A 213 10.33 19.51 -16.31
CA ALA A 213 9.42 20.65 -16.17
C ALA A 213 10.03 21.85 -15.41
N GLY A 214 11.24 21.72 -14.84
CA GLY A 214 11.91 22.79 -14.10
C GLY A 214 11.97 22.59 -12.58
N GLY A 215 11.53 21.43 -12.08
CA GLY A 215 11.67 21.05 -10.67
C GLY A 215 13.12 20.78 -10.27
N GLY A 216 13.41 20.91 -8.98
CA GLY A 216 14.73 20.63 -8.41
C GLY A 216 14.93 19.14 -8.08
N THR A 217 15.20 18.84 -6.82
CA THR A 217 15.53 17.48 -6.37
C THR A 217 14.28 16.61 -6.20
N PHE A 218 14.29 15.40 -6.73
CA PHE A 218 13.24 14.40 -6.52
C PHE A 218 13.75 13.25 -5.66
N HIS A 219 12.97 12.79 -4.67
CA HIS A 219 13.27 11.59 -3.89
C HIS A 219 12.10 10.63 -3.91
N TYR A 220 12.36 9.37 -4.28
CA TYR A 220 11.43 8.27 -3.99
C TYR A 220 11.85 7.63 -2.67
N ILE A 221 10.90 7.48 -1.75
CA ILE A 221 11.15 7.00 -0.39
C ILE A 221 10.47 5.62 -0.22
N PRO A 222 11.23 4.52 -0.31
CA PRO A 222 10.69 3.18 -0.08
C PRO A 222 10.40 2.97 1.42
N TRP A 223 9.29 2.32 1.73
CA TRP A 223 8.91 1.96 3.10
C TRP A 223 8.65 0.45 3.27
N GLY A 224 8.40 -0.25 2.16
CA GLY A 224 7.99 -1.66 2.11
C GLY A 224 9.13 -2.68 2.06
N ASN A 225 8.92 -3.75 1.28
CA ASN A 225 9.78 -4.90 1.06
C ASN A 225 10.05 -5.69 2.36
N ASP A 226 11.32 -5.91 2.69
CA ASP A 226 11.81 -6.58 3.89
C ASP A 226 12.16 -5.60 5.01
N SER A 227 11.67 -4.36 4.96
CA SER A 227 11.90 -3.39 6.03
C SER A 227 11.27 -3.85 7.35
N ASP A 228 11.93 -3.52 8.46
CA ASP A 228 11.42 -3.83 9.80
C ASP A 228 9.99 -3.30 10.01
N GLY A 229 9.68 -2.11 9.46
CA GLY A 229 8.35 -1.51 9.53
C GLY A 229 7.29 -2.29 8.75
N ALA A 230 7.61 -2.75 7.54
CA ALA A 230 6.71 -3.58 6.74
C ALA A 230 6.44 -4.92 7.43
N ILE A 231 7.48 -5.58 7.96
CA ILE A 231 7.33 -6.84 8.69
C ILE A 231 6.54 -6.64 9.99
N ALA A 232 6.81 -5.58 10.75
CA ALA A 232 6.06 -5.25 11.96
C ALA A 232 4.57 -5.02 11.67
N THR A 233 4.26 -4.35 10.55
CA THR A 233 2.88 -4.15 10.06
C THR A 233 2.20 -5.48 9.79
N LEU A 234 2.83 -6.35 9.00
CA LEU A 234 2.25 -7.66 8.66
C LEU A 234 2.11 -8.56 9.90
N ALA A 235 3.05 -8.48 10.84
CA ALA A 235 3.00 -9.23 12.09
C ALA A 235 1.88 -8.75 13.01
N GLU A 236 1.63 -7.44 13.11
CA GLU A 236 0.48 -6.88 13.82
C GLU A 236 -0.84 -7.40 13.22
N GLN A 237 -0.99 -7.31 11.89
CA GLN A 237 -2.22 -7.75 11.23
C GLN A 237 -2.42 -9.27 11.34
N ALA A 238 -1.36 -10.04 11.20
CA ALA A 238 -1.38 -11.48 11.40
C ALA A 238 -1.79 -11.85 12.83
N ARG A 239 -1.24 -11.20 13.86
CA ARG A 239 -1.67 -11.41 15.26
C ARG A 239 -3.15 -11.09 15.47
N ASN A 240 -3.63 -9.98 14.90
CA ASN A 240 -5.02 -9.57 15.04
C ASN A 240 -5.98 -10.59 14.41
N VAL A 241 -5.72 -11.04 13.18
CA VAL A 241 -6.60 -11.98 12.49
C VAL A 241 -6.53 -13.39 13.09
N LEU A 242 -5.37 -13.79 13.63
CA LEU A 242 -5.17 -15.08 14.30
C LEU A 242 -5.64 -15.10 15.76
N ALA A 243 -6.04 -13.96 16.34
CA ALA A 243 -6.37 -13.87 17.76
C ALA A 243 -7.42 -14.92 18.20
N GLY A 244 -7.08 -15.70 19.22
CA GLY A 244 -7.92 -16.80 19.73
C GLY A 244 -7.82 -18.11 18.95
N TRP A 245 -7.01 -18.19 17.89
CA TRP A 245 -6.59 -19.46 17.30
C TRP A 245 -5.22 -19.93 17.81
N ILE A 246 -4.36 -18.98 18.19
CA ILE A 246 -3.04 -19.19 18.80
C ILE A 246 -2.96 -18.45 20.15
#